data_AF-T5A7E5-F1
#
_entry.id   AF-T5A7E5-F1
#
_cell.length_a   1.000
_cell.length_b   1.000
_cell.length_c   1.000
_cell.angle_alpha   90.00
_cell.angle_beta   90.00
_cell.angle_gamma   90.00
#
_symmetry.space_group_name_H-M   'P 1'
#
loop_
_entity.id
_entity.type
_entity.pdbx_description
1 polymer ?
#
loop_
_entity_poly.entity_id
_entity_poly.type
_entity_poly.pdbx_seq_one_letter_code
_entity_poly.pdbx_strand_id
1 'polypeptide(L)'
;MHRMFVTSDRPLVPDDGGASFDSCELQFSMLGPAAERPGDVFARDYTPRQTMRFSEFLTSFPRHYPRANVSPQRWLEQKLVFSDDEASGPLQTADGAWQKFNARTRMMKGLFNYETAYRTYTRLFLEDLARDGILYAEIRPNFMRSNQLYRDDGSGPIDNRGMMRILIDVVSAFRAEVTAQGRRFFGGIKVIYCTPRVFSPQEVGAALDECLEFKKLWPEWIAGFDLVGEESKGRPLREFAGELLDFKHKCAAAGVDIPLLLHCGETLEVGTATDENVVDALLLGARRIGHGFALARHPHVMQQMKARGVCLELCPISNQVLGLTPRVGGHAMYALLANNVHCTVNSDNGTLFRYVNRRCPETDSNVPTSTLSHDFYQVMVGKADMDLYGWKQLALWSLEHACLEGPERAAMLRLGGRRFWSGWWTGTATARARTSSTRKTSGA
;
A
#
# COMPACT_ATOMS: atom_id res chain seq x y z
N MET A 1 -5.51 14.04 22.49
CA MET A 1 -6.33 12.98 21.86
C MET A 1 -7.78 12.93 22.41
N HIS A 2 -8.36 14.05 22.85
CA HIS A 2 -9.64 14.05 23.62
C HIS A 2 -10.90 13.76 22.79
N ARG A 3 -10.81 13.79 21.46
CA ARG A 3 -11.94 13.65 20.53
C ARG A 3 -11.80 12.49 19.53
N MET A 4 -10.87 11.58 19.77
CA MET A 4 -10.83 10.31 19.06
C MET A 4 -11.91 9.39 19.65
N PHE A 5 -12.73 8.80 18.78
CA PHE A 5 -13.75 7.82 19.16
C PHE A 5 -13.41 6.46 18.58
N VAL A 6 -13.83 5.41 19.28
CA VAL A 6 -13.81 4.04 18.81
C VAL A 6 -15.24 3.52 18.72
N THR A 7 -15.51 2.73 17.69
CA THR A 7 -16.76 1.99 17.52
C THR A 7 -16.47 0.53 17.18
N SER A 8 -17.41 -0.35 17.49
CA SER A 8 -17.34 -1.77 17.20
C SER A 8 -18.59 -2.19 16.40
N ASP A 9 -18.48 -3.24 15.59
CA ASP A 9 -19.63 -3.89 14.94
C ASP A 9 -20.47 -4.73 15.91
N ARG A 10 -19.95 -4.98 17.12
CA ARG A 10 -20.55 -5.83 18.15
C ARG A 10 -20.12 -5.43 19.56
N PRO A 11 -20.88 -5.78 20.61
CA PRO A 11 -20.45 -5.65 22.00
C PRO A 11 -19.17 -6.46 22.26
N LEU A 12 -18.29 -5.96 23.12
CA LEU A 12 -17.04 -6.59 23.55
C LEU A 12 -17.18 -7.10 24.98
N VAL A 13 -17.64 -8.35 25.13
CA VAL A 13 -18.06 -8.90 26.42
C VAL A 13 -17.12 -10.02 26.88
N PRO A 14 -16.74 -10.09 28.16
CA PRO A 14 -15.76 -11.07 28.64
C PRO A 14 -16.29 -12.51 28.73
N ASP A 15 -17.60 -12.70 28.79
CA ASP A 15 -18.25 -13.97 29.11
C ASP A 15 -18.26 -14.98 27.96
N ASP A 16 -17.90 -14.55 26.74
CA ASP A 16 -17.77 -15.43 25.58
C ASP A 16 -16.35 -16.01 25.40
N GLY A 17 -15.50 -15.89 26.43
CA GLY A 17 -14.13 -16.36 26.40
C GLY A 17 -13.20 -15.54 25.50
N GLY A 18 -13.62 -14.33 25.09
CA GLY A 18 -12.85 -13.44 24.23
C GLY A 18 -13.22 -13.52 22.75
N ALA A 19 -14.27 -14.28 22.39
CA ALA A 19 -14.70 -14.46 21.01
C ALA A 19 -15.14 -13.13 20.36
N SER A 20 -15.84 -12.26 21.09
CA SER A 20 -16.23 -10.93 20.62
C SER A 20 -14.99 -10.07 20.38
N PHE A 21 -14.00 -10.16 21.26
CA PHE A 21 -12.74 -9.45 21.12
C PHE A 21 -11.95 -9.95 19.92
N ASP A 22 -11.99 -11.23 19.58
CA ASP A 22 -11.26 -11.76 18.42
C ASP A 22 -11.95 -11.42 17.09
N SER A 23 -13.28 -11.44 17.08
CA SER A 23 -14.09 -11.30 15.86
C SER A 23 -14.54 -9.87 15.53
N CYS A 24 -14.45 -8.92 16.46
CA CYS A 24 -14.91 -7.55 16.24
C CYS A 24 -14.14 -6.80 15.14
N GLU A 25 -14.86 -5.93 14.46
CA GLU A 25 -14.34 -4.90 13.56
C GLU A 25 -14.43 -3.51 14.19
N LEU A 26 -13.26 -2.97 14.54
CA LEU A 26 -13.15 -1.63 15.08
C LEU A 26 -13.06 -0.57 13.99
N GLN A 27 -13.65 0.59 14.26
CA GLN A 27 -13.41 1.80 13.49
C GLN A 27 -13.10 2.95 14.43
N PHE A 28 -12.23 3.84 13.95
CA PHE A 28 -11.82 5.04 14.65
C PHE A 28 -12.28 6.26 13.87
N SER A 29 -12.54 7.35 14.57
CA SER A 29 -12.89 8.59 13.90
C SER A 29 -12.69 9.78 14.83
N MET A 30 -12.14 10.85 14.29
CA MET A 30 -12.42 12.19 14.80
C MET A 30 -13.83 12.59 14.40
N LEU A 31 -14.69 12.83 15.40
CA LEU A 31 -16.04 13.30 15.19
C LEU A 31 -16.17 14.73 15.73
N GLY A 32 -17.13 15.50 15.21
CA GLY A 32 -17.63 16.71 15.85
C GLY A 32 -18.72 16.39 16.89
N PRO A 33 -19.04 17.28 17.84
CA PRO A 33 -20.01 17.02 18.91
C PRO A 33 -21.38 16.53 18.43
N ALA A 34 -21.87 17.06 17.31
CA ALA A 34 -23.17 16.73 16.74
C ALA A 34 -23.25 15.34 16.09
N ALA A 35 -22.12 14.68 15.85
CA ALA A 35 -22.05 13.35 15.21
C ALA A 35 -21.86 12.21 16.22
N GLU A 36 -21.79 12.51 17.51
CA GLU A 36 -21.63 11.51 18.57
C GLU A 36 -22.91 10.67 18.72
N ARG A 37 -22.76 9.35 18.82
CA ARG A 37 -23.84 8.41 19.17
C ARG A 37 -23.40 7.61 20.39
N PRO A 38 -23.43 8.19 21.60
CA PRO A 38 -22.76 7.63 22.77
C PRO A 38 -23.17 6.19 23.07
N GLY A 39 -22.20 5.37 23.46
CA GLY A 39 -22.40 4.02 23.97
C GLY A 39 -21.11 3.47 24.56
N ASP A 40 -21.21 2.39 25.32
CA ASP A 40 -20.06 1.69 25.89
C ASP A 40 -19.87 0.38 25.12
N VAL A 41 -18.74 0.24 24.41
CA VAL A 41 -18.48 -0.97 23.61
C VAL A 41 -18.39 -2.23 24.46
N PHE A 42 -18.18 -2.12 25.77
CA PHE A 42 -18.10 -3.25 26.70
C PHE A 42 -19.46 -3.64 27.31
N ALA A 43 -20.52 -2.86 27.04
CA ALA A 43 -21.86 -3.14 27.52
C ALA A 43 -22.57 -4.21 26.66
N ARG A 44 -23.36 -5.07 27.30
CA ARG A 44 -24.09 -6.15 26.60
C ARG A 44 -25.17 -5.64 25.65
N ASP A 45 -25.77 -4.51 26.00
CA ASP A 45 -26.79 -3.79 25.24
C ASP A 45 -26.20 -2.76 24.26
N TYR A 46 -24.88 -2.75 24.07
CA TYR A 46 -24.22 -1.90 23.08
C TYR A 46 -24.84 -2.10 21.70
N THR A 47 -25.32 -1.00 21.12
CA THR A 47 -25.78 -0.99 19.74
C THR A 47 -24.59 -0.79 18.82
N PRO A 48 -24.39 -1.65 17.80
CA PRO A 48 -23.30 -1.52 16.85
C PRO A 48 -23.11 -0.10 16.32
N ARG A 49 -21.84 0.31 16.23
CA ARG A 49 -21.41 1.63 15.76
C ARG A 49 -21.80 2.82 16.65
N GLN A 50 -22.23 2.59 17.90
CA GLN A 50 -22.20 3.66 18.90
C GLN A 50 -20.76 4.05 19.25
N THR A 51 -20.56 5.32 19.59
CA THR A 51 -19.27 5.95 19.81
C THR A 51 -18.89 5.93 21.27
N MET A 52 -17.74 5.33 21.59
CA MET A 52 -17.07 5.43 22.88
C MET A 52 -15.83 6.31 22.73
N ARG A 53 -15.50 7.16 23.72
CA ARG A 53 -14.25 7.92 23.65
C ARG A 53 -13.08 6.94 23.70
N PHE A 54 -12.10 7.14 22.82
CA PHE A 54 -10.97 6.22 22.74
C PHE A 54 -10.13 6.21 24.04
N SER A 55 -10.02 7.35 24.73
CA SER A 55 -9.37 7.40 26.05
C SER A 55 -10.09 6.54 27.09
N GLU A 56 -11.42 6.56 27.11
CA GLU A 56 -12.22 5.73 28.03
C GLU A 56 -12.12 4.25 27.68
N PHE A 57 -12.09 3.93 26.38
CA PHE A 57 -11.81 2.60 25.90
C PHE A 57 -10.48 2.08 26.42
N LEU A 58 -9.39 2.85 26.27
CA LEU A 58 -8.06 2.46 26.73
C LEU A 58 -8.00 2.24 28.25
N THR A 59 -8.69 3.07 29.04
CA THR A 59 -8.75 2.92 30.50
C THR A 59 -9.60 1.72 30.93
N SER A 60 -10.68 1.41 30.22
CA SER A 60 -11.63 0.36 30.60
C SER A 60 -11.22 -1.01 30.11
N PHE A 61 -10.56 -1.10 28.95
CA PHE A 61 -10.17 -2.35 28.29
C PHE A 61 -9.51 -3.39 29.21
N PRO A 62 -8.54 -3.07 30.09
CA PRO A 62 -7.89 -4.07 30.95
C PRO A 62 -8.85 -4.76 31.94
N ARG A 63 -10.01 -4.17 32.23
CA ARG A 63 -11.03 -4.75 33.12
C ARG A 63 -11.95 -5.74 32.39
N HIS A 64 -12.05 -5.61 31.06
CA HIS A 64 -12.98 -6.39 30.25
C HIS A 64 -12.28 -7.43 29.37
N TYR A 65 -11.00 -7.25 29.02
CA TYR A 65 -10.30 -8.21 28.18
C TYR A 65 -9.92 -9.47 28.98
N PRO A 66 -10.36 -10.67 28.56
CA PRO A 66 -10.22 -11.87 29.38
C PRO A 66 -8.79 -12.46 29.41
N ARG A 67 -7.87 -11.98 28.54
CA ARG A 67 -6.50 -12.51 28.47
C ARG A 67 -5.53 -11.59 29.21
N ALA A 68 -4.85 -12.15 30.21
CA ALA A 68 -3.90 -11.42 31.05
C ALA A 68 -2.70 -10.87 30.25
N ASN A 69 -2.08 -9.80 30.79
CA ASN A 69 -0.82 -9.22 30.31
C ASN A 69 -0.81 -8.68 28.87
N VAL A 70 -1.97 -8.36 28.29
CA VAL A 70 -2.06 -7.70 26.97
C VAL A 70 -2.53 -6.26 27.16
N SER A 71 -1.69 -5.30 26.76
CA SER A 71 -2.08 -3.89 26.73
C SER A 71 -3.10 -3.62 25.61
N PRO A 72 -4.01 -2.64 25.76
CA PRO A 72 -4.94 -2.28 24.69
C PRO A 72 -4.22 -1.89 23.40
N GLN A 73 -3.07 -1.20 23.48
CA GLN A 73 -2.27 -0.85 22.30
C GLN A 73 -1.81 -2.09 21.55
N ARG A 74 -1.27 -3.07 22.27
CA ARG A 74 -0.80 -4.32 21.68
C ARG A 74 -1.94 -5.11 21.03
N TRP A 75 -3.10 -5.15 21.67
CA TRP A 75 -4.28 -5.80 21.09
C TRP A 75 -4.76 -5.09 19.81
N LEU A 76 -4.76 -3.76 19.80
CA LEU A 76 -5.09 -2.97 18.60
C LEU A 76 -4.08 -3.18 17.46
N GLU A 77 -2.79 -3.25 17.77
CA GLU A 77 -1.75 -3.58 16.78
C GLU A 77 -1.99 -4.96 16.16
N GLN A 78 -2.30 -5.98 16.98
CA GLN A 78 -2.63 -7.33 16.51
C GLN A 78 -3.90 -7.36 15.65
N LYS A 79 -4.85 -6.47 15.89
CA LYS A 79 -6.05 -6.32 15.04
C LYS A 79 -5.73 -5.74 13.68
N LEU A 80 -4.75 -4.84 13.61
CA LEU A 80 -4.38 -4.12 12.40
C LEU A 80 -3.62 -4.99 11.38
N VAL A 81 -2.89 -6.00 11.84
CA VAL A 81 -1.99 -6.81 11.00
C VAL A 81 -2.48 -8.25 10.86
N PHE A 82 -2.08 -8.94 9.78
CA PHE A 82 -2.44 -10.36 9.59
C PHE A 82 -1.73 -11.27 10.59
N SER A 83 -2.47 -12.23 11.13
CA SER A 83 -1.87 -13.38 11.83
C SER A 83 -1.60 -14.53 10.85
N ASP A 84 -0.69 -15.44 11.23
CA ASP A 84 -0.33 -16.60 10.40
C ASP A 84 -1.55 -17.42 9.98
N ASP A 85 -2.49 -17.66 10.90
CA ASP A 85 -3.72 -18.41 10.63
C ASP A 85 -4.65 -17.68 9.65
N GLU A 86 -4.68 -16.35 9.67
CA GLU A 86 -5.49 -15.53 8.76
C GLU A 86 -4.85 -15.34 7.39
N ALA A 87 -3.55 -15.54 7.26
CA ALA A 87 -2.84 -15.45 5.98
C ALA A 87 -2.67 -16.84 5.31
N SER A 88 -2.50 -17.90 6.12
CA SER A 88 -2.07 -19.22 5.63
C SER A 88 -2.81 -20.40 6.27
N GLY A 89 -3.85 -20.14 7.06
CA GLY A 89 -4.65 -21.19 7.69
C GLY A 89 -5.31 -22.13 6.67
N PRO A 90 -5.50 -23.43 6.99
CA PRO A 90 -6.06 -24.41 6.05
C PRO A 90 -7.47 -24.08 5.53
N LEU A 91 -8.24 -23.29 6.28
CA LEU A 91 -9.60 -22.86 5.92
C LEU A 91 -9.64 -21.45 5.34
N GLN A 92 -8.49 -20.80 5.20
CA GLN A 92 -8.40 -19.44 4.69
C GLN A 92 -8.61 -19.42 3.17
N THR A 93 -9.43 -18.48 2.71
CA THR A 93 -9.68 -18.23 1.28
C THR A 93 -9.27 -16.81 0.89
N ALA A 94 -9.13 -16.55 -0.42
CA ALA A 94 -8.90 -15.21 -0.93
C ALA A 94 -10.02 -14.24 -0.49
N ASP A 95 -11.28 -14.66 -0.58
CA ASP A 95 -12.42 -13.87 -0.12
C ASP A 95 -12.35 -13.55 1.38
N GLY A 96 -11.99 -14.53 2.21
CA GLY A 96 -11.80 -14.33 3.64
C GLY A 96 -10.66 -13.35 3.94
N ALA A 97 -9.58 -13.40 3.15
CA ALA A 97 -8.43 -12.53 3.33
C ALA A 97 -8.79 -11.09 2.97
N TRP A 98 -9.53 -10.91 1.87
CA TRP A 98 -10.09 -9.61 1.47
C TRP A 98 -11.06 -9.03 2.50
N GLN A 99 -11.92 -9.85 3.12
CA GLN A 99 -12.78 -9.38 4.23
C GLN A 99 -11.95 -8.80 5.38
N LYS A 100 -10.89 -9.51 5.81
CA LYS A 100 -9.97 -9.05 6.86
C LYS A 100 -9.21 -7.80 6.46
N PHE A 101 -8.70 -7.76 5.24
CA PHE A 101 -7.99 -6.61 4.69
C PHE A 101 -8.88 -5.36 4.63
N ASN A 102 -10.11 -5.49 4.15
CA ASN A 102 -11.10 -4.41 4.09
C ASN A 102 -11.48 -3.89 5.50
N ALA A 103 -11.63 -4.78 6.48
CA ALA A 103 -11.88 -4.38 7.87
C ALA A 103 -10.70 -3.58 8.46
N ARG A 104 -9.46 -4.04 8.22
CA ARG A 104 -8.24 -3.40 8.70
C ARG A 104 -7.97 -2.06 8.04
N THR A 105 -8.18 -1.94 6.73
CA THR A 105 -8.04 -0.65 6.03
C THR A 105 -9.05 0.37 6.53
N ARG A 106 -10.29 -0.03 6.88
CA ARG A 106 -11.27 0.85 7.55
C ARG A 106 -10.78 1.30 8.92
N MET A 107 -10.28 0.37 9.74
CA MET A 107 -9.69 0.67 11.05
C MET A 107 -8.53 1.67 10.92
N MET A 108 -7.61 1.41 10.00
CA MET A 108 -6.43 2.20 9.72
C MET A 108 -6.76 3.62 9.27
N LYS A 109 -7.71 3.77 8.34
CA LYS A 109 -8.19 5.08 7.87
C LYS A 109 -8.65 5.95 9.03
N GLY A 110 -9.40 5.37 9.95
CA GLY A 110 -9.89 6.05 11.14
C GLY A 110 -8.79 6.53 12.11
N LEU A 111 -7.70 5.78 12.25
CA LEU A 111 -6.58 6.15 13.12
C LEU A 111 -5.75 7.31 12.55
N PHE A 112 -5.73 7.45 11.23
CA PHE A 112 -4.95 8.47 10.52
C PHE A 112 -5.77 9.64 9.99
N ASN A 113 -7.09 9.69 10.25
CA ASN A 113 -7.98 10.69 9.67
C ASN A 113 -7.93 12.08 10.34
N TYR A 114 -6.80 12.46 10.92
CA TYR A 114 -6.61 13.79 11.50
C TYR A 114 -5.22 14.37 11.28
N GLU A 115 -5.12 15.70 11.29
CA GLU A 115 -3.97 16.45 10.80
C GLU A 115 -2.64 16.01 11.41
N THR A 116 -2.54 15.95 12.75
CA THR A 116 -1.30 15.51 13.40
C THR A 116 -0.93 14.07 13.02
N ALA A 117 -1.88 13.12 13.04
CA ALA A 117 -1.56 11.74 12.66
C ALA A 117 -1.13 11.63 11.20
N TYR A 118 -1.79 12.34 10.28
CA TYR A 118 -1.44 12.29 8.86
C TYR A 118 -0.04 12.88 8.59
N ARG A 119 0.31 14.00 9.26
CA ARG A 119 1.65 14.58 9.19
C ARG A 119 2.72 13.63 9.75
N THR A 120 2.48 13.08 10.94
CA THR A 120 3.41 12.14 11.60
C THR A 120 3.58 10.86 10.79
N TYR A 121 2.49 10.26 10.33
CA TYR A 121 2.51 9.06 9.49
C TYR A 121 3.31 9.30 8.21
N THR A 122 3.04 10.41 7.51
CA THR A 122 3.76 10.77 6.28
C THR A 122 5.25 10.92 6.56
N ARG A 123 5.64 11.58 7.66
CA ARG A 123 7.06 11.73 8.03
C ARG A 123 7.74 10.40 8.32
N LEU A 124 7.11 9.52 9.09
CA LEU A 124 7.63 8.18 9.42
C LEU A 124 7.72 7.28 8.19
N PHE A 125 6.71 7.33 7.31
CA PHE A 125 6.72 6.63 6.04
C PHE A 125 7.93 7.02 5.17
N LEU A 126 8.25 8.31 5.07
CA LEU A 126 9.43 8.78 4.32
C LEU A 126 10.75 8.33 4.96
N GLU A 127 10.82 8.27 6.29
CA GLU A 127 11.98 7.72 6.99
C GLU A 127 12.16 6.23 6.70
N ASP A 128 11.06 5.47 6.66
CA ASP A 128 11.08 4.04 6.35
C ASP A 128 11.54 3.79 4.90
N LEU A 129 11.04 4.57 3.92
CA LEU A 129 11.53 4.51 2.54
C LEU A 129 13.06 4.75 2.48
N ALA A 130 13.53 5.81 3.13
CA ALA A 130 14.95 6.15 3.14
C ALA A 130 15.80 5.08 3.84
N ARG A 131 15.28 4.49 4.93
CA ARG A 131 15.95 3.41 5.68
C ARG A 131 16.06 2.14 4.84
N ASP A 132 15.03 1.80 4.07
CA ASP A 132 15.01 0.65 3.15
C ASP A 132 15.80 0.90 1.86
N GLY A 133 16.41 2.09 1.71
CA GLY A 133 17.25 2.44 0.56
C GLY A 133 16.47 2.84 -0.69
N ILE A 134 15.18 3.13 -0.55
CA ILE A 134 14.30 3.56 -1.64
C ILE A 134 14.59 5.02 -1.96
N LEU A 135 14.92 5.31 -3.22
CA LEU A 135 15.26 6.65 -3.67
C LEU A 135 14.04 7.47 -4.09
N TYR A 136 12.97 6.81 -4.53
CA TYR A 136 11.77 7.44 -5.09
C TYR A 136 10.59 6.49 -4.95
N ALA A 137 9.39 7.03 -4.71
CA ALA A 137 8.16 6.25 -4.67
C ALA A 137 6.98 6.99 -5.32
N GLU A 138 6.06 6.23 -5.90
CA GLU A 138 4.75 6.72 -6.33
C GLU A 138 3.70 6.12 -5.41
N ILE A 139 3.03 6.97 -4.64
CA ILE A 139 2.05 6.55 -3.63
C ILE A 139 0.63 6.68 -4.15
N ARG A 140 -0.26 5.86 -3.61
CA ARG A 140 -1.68 5.75 -3.99
C ARG A 140 -2.63 6.22 -2.87
N PRO A 141 -2.62 7.51 -2.48
CA PRO A 141 -3.61 8.01 -1.55
C PRO A 141 -4.99 8.01 -2.21
N ASN A 142 -5.99 7.62 -1.43
CA ASN A 142 -7.36 7.61 -1.89
C ASN A 142 -8.01 8.97 -1.62
N PHE A 143 -8.46 9.65 -2.67
CA PHE A 143 -9.14 10.94 -2.57
C PHE A 143 -10.64 10.74 -2.65
N MET A 144 -11.33 10.94 -1.53
CA MET A 144 -12.77 10.75 -1.44
C MET A 144 -13.42 11.91 -0.69
N ARG A 145 -14.54 12.42 -1.22
CA ARG A 145 -15.35 13.43 -0.52
C ARG A 145 -15.92 12.91 0.80
N SER A 146 -16.15 11.60 0.90
CA SER A 146 -16.73 10.95 2.08
C SER A 146 -15.71 10.58 3.17
N ASN A 147 -14.41 10.71 2.91
CA ASN A 147 -13.35 10.31 3.85
C ASN A 147 -12.25 11.36 3.89
N GLN A 148 -12.58 12.49 4.50
CA GLN A 148 -11.71 13.65 4.64
C GLN A 148 -10.95 13.65 5.97
N LEU A 149 -9.87 14.42 6.01
CA LEU A 149 -9.06 14.60 7.20
C LEU A 149 -9.73 15.62 8.13
N TYR A 150 -9.58 15.48 9.44
CA TYR A 150 -10.07 16.46 10.42
C TYR A 150 -8.90 17.18 11.10
N ARG A 151 -9.16 18.35 11.69
CA ARG A 151 -8.22 18.99 12.61
C ARG A 151 -8.21 18.23 13.94
N ASP A 152 -7.16 18.44 14.72
CA ASP A 152 -6.93 17.73 15.99
C ASP A 152 -8.00 18.01 17.06
N ASP A 153 -8.71 19.13 16.94
CA ASP A 153 -9.84 19.51 17.79
C ASP A 153 -11.18 18.94 17.30
N GLY A 154 -11.17 18.14 16.22
CA GLY A 154 -12.36 17.58 15.58
C GLY A 154 -13.11 18.55 14.68
N SER A 155 -12.62 19.79 14.51
CA SER A 155 -13.11 20.70 13.47
C SER A 155 -12.62 20.26 12.10
N GLY A 156 -13.28 20.71 11.04
CA GLY A 156 -13.02 20.24 9.69
C GLY A 156 -14.29 20.28 8.84
N PRO A 157 -14.27 19.62 7.67
CA PRO A 157 -13.20 18.78 7.15
C PRO A 157 -12.05 19.55 6.46
N ILE A 158 -10.89 18.90 6.35
CA ILE A 158 -9.78 19.25 5.45
C ILE A 158 -9.98 18.41 4.19
N ASP A 159 -10.23 19.09 3.07
CA ASP A 159 -10.52 18.47 1.78
C ASP A 159 -9.28 17.85 1.10
N ASN A 160 -9.48 17.24 -0.07
CA ASN A 160 -8.42 16.62 -0.86
C ASN A 160 -7.28 17.59 -1.19
N ARG A 161 -7.60 18.87 -1.43
CA ARG A 161 -6.60 19.92 -1.69
C ARG A 161 -5.78 20.23 -0.44
N GLY A 162 -6.42 20.30 0.73
CA GLY A 162 -5.77 20.45 2.01
C GLY A 162 -4.85 19.26 2.34
N MET A 163 -5.32 18.04 2.10
CA MET A 163 -4.49 16.82 2.26
C MET A 163 -3.26 16.85 1.35
N MET A 164 -3.40 17.28 0.09
CA MET A 164 -2.26 17.45 -0.83
C MET A 164 -1.28 18.51 -0.34
N ARG A 165 -1.75 19.66 0.16
CA ARG A 165 -0.86 20.69 0.73
C ARG A 165 -0.06 20.14 1.92
N ILE A 166 -0.72 19.43 2.84
CA ILE A 166 -0.05 18.81 3.98
C ILE A 166 1.02 17.81 3.52
N LEU A 167 0.70 16.96 2.53
CA LEU A 167 1.64 16.01 1.95
C LEU A 167 2.87 16.72 1.36
N ILE A 168 2.64 17.74 0.53
CA ILE A 168 3.69 18.55 -0.10
C ILE A 168 4.60 19.18 0.95
N ASP A 169 4.01 19.79 1.99
CA ASP A 169 4.76 20.44 3.07
C ASP A 169 5.70 19.45 3.78
N VAL A 170 5.17 18.29 4.19
CA VAL A 170 5.94 17.28 4.93
C VAL A 170 7.05 16.69 4.06
N VAL A 171 6.75 16.35 2.80
CA VAL A 171 7.74 15.77 1.87
C VAL A 171 8.83 16.79 1.53
N SER A 172 8.47 18.05 1.31
CA SER A 172 9.43 19.11 0.99
C SER A 172 10.36 19.39 2.17
N ALA A 173 9.82 19.47 3.38
CA ALA A 173 10.62 19.63 4.60
C ALA A 173 11.59 18.46 4.81
N PHE A 174 11.12 17.22 4.62
CA PHE A 174 11.97 16.03 4.71
C PHE A 174 13.11 16.04 3.68
N ARG A 175 12.83 16.38 2.43
CA ARG A 175 13.85 16.47 1.37
C ARG A 175 14.91 17.53 1.68
N ALA A 176 14.50 18.69 2.18
CA ALA A 176 15.41 19.76 2.59
C ALA A 176 16.33 19.29 3.74
N GLU A 177 15.77 18.61 4.74
CA GLU A 177 16.52 18.06 5.86
C GLU A 177 17.55 17.01 5.42
N VAL A 178 17.13 16.01 4.63
CA VAL A 178 18.02 14.95 4.12
C VAL A 178 19.18 15.54 3.31
N THR A 179 18.89 16.57 2.49
CA THR A 179 19.90 17.27 1.70
C THR A 179 20.88 18.03 2.59
N ALA A 180 20.39 18.77 3.59
CA ALA A 180 21.23 19.54 4.52
C ALA A 180 22.14 18.64 5.38
N GLN A 181 21.66 17.45 5.76
CA GLN A 181 22.44 16.48 6.54
C GLN A 181 23.51 15.75 5.71
N GLY A 182 23.62 16.01 4.39
CA GLY A 182 24.54 15.28 3.50
C GLY A 182 24.26 13.78 3.43
N ARG A 183 23.03 13.36 3.79
CA ARG A 183 22.61 11.95 3.79
C ARG A 183 22.46 11.44 2.35
N ARG A 184 22.22 10.12 2.21
CA ARG A 184 21.88 9.50 0.92
C ARG A 184 20.78 10.31 0.25
N PHE A 185 20.95 10.54 -1.05
CA PHE A 185 19.97 11.25 -1.88
C PHE A 185 18.59 10.58 -1.79
N PHE A 186 17.56 11.38 -1.56
CA PHE A 186 16.16 10.97 -1.61
C PHE A 186 15.42 11.87 -2.60
N GLY A 187 14.90 11.25 -3.67
CA GLY A 187 14.24 11.92 -4.78
C GLY A 187 12.90 12.53 -4.45
N GLY A 188 12.23 12.00 -3.42
CA GLY A 188 10.88 12.39 -3.05
C GLY A 188 9.87 11.34 -3.46
N ILE A 189 8.62 11.77 -3.52
CA ILE A 189 7.49 10.95 -3.91
C ILE A 189 6.60 11.70 -4.91
N LYS A 190 5.82 10.96 -5.69
CA LYS A 190 4.68 11.48 -6.45
C LYS A 190 3.40 10.75 -6.06
N VAL A 191 2.26 11.31 -6.44
CA VAL A 191 0.92 10.84 -6.13
C VAL A 191 0.26 10.29 -7.39
N ILE A 192 -0.19 9.05 -7.31
CA ILE A 192 -1.17 8.46 -8.21
C ILE A 192 -2.54 8.73 -7.57
N TYR A 193 -3.35 9.56 -8.22
CA TYR A 193 -4.68 9.90 -7.71
C TYR A 193 -5.55 8.65 -7.78
N CYS A 194 -6.06 8.19 -6.62
CA CYS A 194 -6.85 6.96 -6.55
C CYS A 194 -8.29 7.23 -6.19
N THR A 195 -9.20 6.45 -6.80
CA THR A 195 -10.64 6.44 -6.48
C THR A 195 -11.12 5.00 -6.29
N PRO A 196 -12.06 4.72 -5.36
CA PRO A 196 -12.60 3.38 -5.22
C PRO A 196 -13.38 2.93 -6.46
N ARG A 197 -13.09 1.74 -6.96
CA ARG A 197 -13.79 1.13 -8.10
C ARG A 197 -15.25 0.73 -7.83
N VAL A 198 -15.70 0.83 -6.58
CA VAL A 198 -17.11 0.60 -6.19
C VAL A 198 -18.00 1.81 -6.50
N PHE A 199 -17.40 2.98 -6.71
CA PHE A 199 -18.12 4.21 -7.04
C PHE A 199 -18.80 4.12 -8.40
N SER A 200 -19.87 4.90 -8.57
CA SER A 200 -20.55 5.02 -9.85
C SER A 200 -19.66 5.69 -10.91
N PRO A 201 -19.93 5.48 -12.21
CA PRO A 201 -19.20 6.15 -13.27
C PRO A 201 -19.23 7.68 -13.14
N GLN A 202 -20.35 8.27 -12.70
CA GLN A 202 -20.45 9.71 -12.43
C GLN A 202 -19.48 10.18 -11.33
N GLU A 203 -19.36 9.42 -10.24
CA GLU A 203 -18.43 9.74 -9.15
C GLU A 203 -16.97 9.60 -9.60
N VAL A 204 -16.65 8.58 -10.40
CA VAL A 204 -15.31 8.42 -11.01
C VAL A 204 -15.01 9.55 -11.98
N GLY A 205 -15.97 9.97 -12.81
CA GLY A 205 -15.84 11.13 -13.69
C GLY A 205 -15.51 12.42 -12.94
N ALA A 206 -16.19 12.67 -11.82
CA ALA A 206 -15.88 13.83 -10.96
C ALA A 206 -14.47 13.74 -10.33
N ALA A 207 -14.01 12.54 -9.99
CA ALA A 207 -12.68 12.31 -9.45
C ALA A 207 -11.57 12.48 -10.52
N LEU A 208 -11.84 12.08 -11.76
CA LEU A 208 -10.97 12.32 -12.92
C LEU A 208 -10.83 13.82 -13.20
N ASP A 209 -11.94 14.58 -13.15
CA ASP A 209 -11.90 16.04 -13.29
C ASP A 209 -11.06 16.69 -12.18
N GLU A 210 -11.20 16.25 -10.92
CA GLU A 210 -10.36 16.73 -9.81
C GLU A 210 -8.88 16.35 -10.00
N CYS A 211 -8.58 15.14 -10.48
CA CYS A 211 -7.21 14.73 -10.80
C CYS A 211 -6.58 15.65 -11.86
N LEU A 212 -7.34 16.04 -12.89
CA LEU A 212 -6.88 17.01 -13.90
C LEU A 212 -6.59 18.38 -13.29
N GLU A 213 -7.48 18.87 -12.41
CA GLU A 213 -7.23 20.11 -11.67
C GLU A 213 -5.95 20.02 -10.82
N PHE A 214 -5.75 18.89 -10.14
CA PHE A 214 -4.58 18.66 -9.30
C PHE A 214 -3.29 18.62 -10.13
N LYS A 215 -3.31 18.00 -11.32
CA LYS A 215 -2.15 18.03 -12.23
C LYS A 215 -1.83 19.45 -12.69
N LYS A 216 -2.85 20.30 -12.92
CA LYS A 216 -2.63 21.71 -13.28
C LYS A 216 -2.06 22.53 -12.12
N LEU A 217 -2.51 22.28 -10.90
CA LEU A 217 -2.05 22.97 -9.69
C LEU A 217 -0.67 22.50 -9.22
N TRP A 218 -0.41 21.20 -9.33
CA TRP A 218 0.78 20.51 -8.82
C TRP A 218 1.37 19.56 -9.88
N PRO A 219 1.86 20.09 -11.02
CA PRO A 219 2.31 19.28 -12.16
C PRO A 219 3.42 18.29 -11.81
N GLU A 220 4.30 18.69 -10.90
CA GLU A 220 5.44 17.90 -10.42
C GLU A 220 5.04 16.76 -9.47
N TRP A 221 3.83 16.80 -8.91
CA TRP A 221 3.38 15.88 -7.85
C TRP A 221 2.42 14.80 -8.35
N ILE A 222 1.65 15.04 -9.41
CA ILE A 222 0.69 14.05 -9.93
C ILE A 222 1.36 13.17 -11.00
N ALA A 223 1.47 11.88 -10.70
CA ALA A 223 2.07 10.85 -11.54
C ALA A 223 1.06 10.16 -12.48
N GLY A 224 -0.22 10.08 -12.09
CA GLY A 224 -1.24 9.36 -12.86
C GLY A 224 -2.55 9.19 -12.09
N PHE A 225 -3.43 8.34 -12.64
CA PHE A 225 -4.73 8.00 -12.06
C PHE A 225 -4.91 6.48 -11.94
N ASP A 226 -5.62 6.04 -10.90
CA ASP A 226 -5.89 4.63 -10.60
C ASP A 226 -7.28 4.39 -9.97
N LEU A 227 -7.83 3.19 -10.20
CA LEU A 227 -9.04 2.67 -9.58
C LEU A 227 -8.66 1.55 -8.61
N VAL A 228 -8.97 1.72 -7.32
CA VAL A 228 -8.52 0.82 -6.24
C VAL A 228 -9.68 0.11 -5.54
N GLY A 229 -9.37 -0.95 -4.79
CA GLY A 229 -10.33 -1.76 -4.03
C GLY A 229 -10.47 -3.17 -4.57
N GLU A 230 -11.17 -4.03 -3.83
CA GLU A 230 -11.35 -5.45 -4.15
C GLU A 230 -11.92 -5.64 -5.57
N GLU A 231 -11.13 -6.27 -6.45
CA GLU A 231 -11.39 -6.31 -7.89
C GLU A 231 -12.68 -7.07 -8.22
N SER A 232 -12.91 -8.20 -7.56
CA SER A 232 -14.02 -9.13 -7.80
C SER A 232 -15.36 -8.61 -7.32
N LYS A 233 -15.38 -7.71 -6.32
CA LYS A 233 -16.60 -7.10 -5.77
C LYS A 233 -16.87 -5.69 -6.28
N GLY A 234 -15.90 -5.09 -6.98
CA GLY A 234 -15.99 -3.79 -7.59
C GLY A 234 -16.63 -3.83 -8.99
N ARG A 235 -16.72 -2.67 -9.62
CA ARG A 235 -17.11 -2.58 -11.04
C ARG A 235 -15.90 -2.89 -11.94
N PRO A 236 -16.07 -3.62 -13.04
CA PRO A 236 -15.01 -3.85 -14.03
C PRO A 236 -14.67 -2.56 -14.80
N LEU A 237 -13.46 -2.50 -15.37
CA LEU A 237 -12.94 -1.33 -16.06
C LEU A 237 -13.80 -0.89 -17.25
N ARG A 238 -14.40 -1.82 -17.99
CA ARG A 238 -15.35 -1.52 -19.07
C ARG A 238 -16.52 -0.61 -18.67
N GLU A 239 -16.95 -0.64 -17.40
CA GLU A 239 -18.02 0.26 -16.92
C GLU A 239 -17.59 1.73 -16.84
N PHE A 240 -16.27 2.00 -16.81
CA PHE A 240 -15.69 3.34 -16.74
C PHE A 240 -15.03 3.77 -18.05
N ALA A 241 -15.21 2.99 -19.13
CA ALA A 241 -14.52 3.25 -20.39
C ALA A 241 -14.86 4.64 -20.97
N GLY A 242 -16.11 5.08 -20.84
CA GLY A 242 -16.54 6.40 -21.30
C GLY A 242 -15.82 7.53 -20.58
N GLU A 243 -15.79 7.46 -19.24
CA GLU A 243 -15.16 8.45 -18.37
C GLU A 243 -13.64 8.49 -18.54
N LEU A 244 -13.00 7.32 -18.65
CA LEU A 244 -11.56 7.22 -18.83
C LEU A 244 -11.11 7.72 -20.22
N LEU A 245 -11.90 7.48 -21.27
CA LEU A 245 -11.62 8.01 -22.61
C LEU A 245 -11.84 9.53 -22.68
N ASP A 246 -12.94 10.04 -22.09
CA ASP A 246 -13.19 11.48 -21.97
C ASP A 246 -12.07 12.18 -21.19
N PHE A 247 -11.62 11.58 -20.09
CA PHE A 247 -10.49 12.10 -19.32
C PHE A 247 -9.20 12.20 -20.14
N LYS A 248 -8.89 11.20 -20.97
CA LYS A 248 -7.73 11.27 -21.88
C LYS A 248 -7.86 12.41 -22.90
N HIS A 249 -9.06 12.63 -23.44
CA HIS A 249 -9.32 13.78 -24.33
C HIS A 249 -9.15 15.12 -23.60
N LYS A 250 -9.67 15.25 -22.38
CA LYS A 250 -9.52 16.45 -21.54
C LYS A 250 -8.05 16.73 -21.19
N CYS A 251 -7.27 15.69 -20.87
CA CYS A 251 -5.83 15.82 -20.62
C CYS A 251 -5.09 16.32 -21.86
N ALA A 252 -5.35 15.73 -23.03
CA ALA A 252 -4.76 16.15 -24.30
C ALA A 252 -5.13 17.61 -24.64
N ALA A 253 -6.39 17.99 -24.49
CA ALA A 253 -6.86 19.35 -24.72
C ALA A 253 -6.22 20.37 -23.75
N ALA A 254 -5.93 19.94 -22.52
CA ALA A 254 -5.23 20.75 -21.53
C ALA A 254 -3.70 20.75 -21.67
N GLY A 255 -3.14 19.99 -22.62
CA GLY A 255 -1.69 19.88 -22.82
C GLY A 255 -0.95 19.21 -21.66
N VAL A 256 -1.61 18.33 -20.91
CA VAL A 256 -1.02 17.60 -19.77
C VAL A 256 -1.03 16.09 -20.03
N ASP A 257 0.00 15.39 -19.55
CA ASP A 257 0.03 13.92 -19.53
C ASP A 257 -0.35 13.40 -18.13
N ILE A 258 -1.43 12.63 -18.06
CA ILE A 258 -1.83 11.89 -16.85
C ILE A 258 -2.07 10.44 -17.27
N PRO A 259 -1.08 9.54 -17.09
CA PRO A 259 -1.22 8.15 -17.47
C PRO A 259 -2.20 7.40 -16.55
N LEU A 260 -2.84 6.38 -17.12
CA LEU A 260 -3.60 5.39 -16.36
C LEU A 260 -2.64 4.32 -15.81
N LEU A 261 -2.71 4.07 -14.51
CA LEU A 261 -1.81 3.21 -13.73
C LEU A 261 -2.63 2.20 -12.90
N LEU A 262 -3.44 1.41 -13.62
CA LEU A 262 -4.65 0.76 -13.10
C LEU A 262 -4.35 -0.54 -12.35
N HIS A 263 -4.98 -0.75 -11.19
CA HIS A 263 -5.12 -2.09 -10.61
C HIS A 263 -6.02 -2.96 -11.49
N CYS A 264 -5.47 -4.07 -11.99
CA CYS A 264 -6.28 -5.11 -12.61
C CYS A 264 -5.59 -6.47 -12.66
N GLY A 265 -6.40 -7.52 -12.77
CA GLY A 265 -5.94 -8.89 -12.83
C GLY A 265 -5.40 -9.41 -11.50
N GLU A 266 -5.70 -8.79 -10.36
CA GLU A 266 -5.44 -9.28 -9.02
C GLU A 266 -6.52 -10.31 -8.61
N THR A 267 -6.60 -11.42 -9.36
CA THR A 267 -7.65 -12.41 -9.14
C THR A 267 -7.19 -13.83 -9.46
N LEU A 268 -7.86 -14.79 -8.80
CA LEU A 268 -7.80 -16.21 -9.13
C LEU A 268 -8.84 -16.64 -10.17
N GLU A 269 -9.81 -15.78 -10.48
CA GLU A 269 -10.84 -16.04 -11.48
C GLU A 269 -10.25 -16.16 -12.88
N VAL A 270 -10.99 -16.84 -13.77
CA VAL A 270 -10.62 -17.04 -15.18
C VAL A 270 -11.87 -16.97 -16.04
N GLY A 271 -11.85 -16.13 -17.07
CA GLY A 271 -12.97 -15.97 -18.00
C GLY A 271 -14.16 -15.22 -17.39
N THR A 272 -13.90 -14.33 -16.42
CA THR A 272 -14.87 -13.44 -15.81
C THR A 272 -14.58 -11.99 -16.17
N ALA A 273 -15.52 -11.10 -15.86
CA ALA A 273 -15.30 -9.67 -16.07
C ALA A 273 -14.14 -9.12 -15.23
N THR A 274 -13.70 -9.83 -14.18
CA THR A 274 -12.62 -9.39 -13.30
C THR A 274 -11.25 -9.63 -13.93
N ASP A 275 -10.95 -10.84 -14.43
CA ASP A 275 -9.66 -11.06 -15.10
C ASP A 275 -9.62 -10.42 -16.49
N GLU A 276 -10.77 -10.21 -17.15
CA GLU A 276 -10.88 -9.41 -18.38
C GLU A 276 -10.47 -7.94 -18.22
N ASN A 277 -10.37 -7.41 -16.99
CA ASN A 277 -9.85 -6.06 -16.78
C ASN A 277 -8.44 -5.87 -17.34
N VAL A 278 -7.62 -6.92 -17.46
CA VAL A 278 -6.31 -6.81 -18.13
C VAL A 278 -6.44 -6.50 -19.63
N VAL A 279 -7.51 -6.97 -20.28
CA VAL A 279 -7.84 -6.64 -21.67
C VAL A 279 -8.27 -5.18 -21.76
N ASP A 280 -9.19 -4.76 -20.89
CA ASP A 280 -9.70 -3.37 -20.87
C ASP A 280 -8.57 -2.37 -20.60
N ALA A 281 -7.69 -2.65 -19.64
CA ALA A 281 -6.55 -1.78 -19.34
C ALA A 281 -5.61 -1.62 -20.54
N LEU A 282 -5.37 -2.69 -21.30
CA LEU A 282 -4.58 -2.63 -22.54
C LEU A 282 -5.27 -1.76 -23.61
N LEU A 283 -6.59 -1.90 -23.78
CA LEU A 283 -7.37 -1.15 -24.77
C LEU A 283 -7.46 0.34 -24.40
N LEU A 284 -7.61 0.65 -23.12
CA LEU A 284 -7.59 2.01 -22.57
C LEU A 284 -6.19 2.66 -22.64
N GLY A 285 -5.15 1.87 -22.93
CA GLY A 285 -3.77 2.34 -23.03
C GLY A 285 -3.15 2.66 -21.69
N ALA A 286 -3.41 1.83 -20.67
CA ALA A 286 -2.74 1.90 -19.39
C ALA A 286 -1.22 1.79 -19.56
N ARG A 287 -0.47 2.65 -18.87
CA ARG A 287 1.01 2.67 -18.93
C ARG A 287 1.60 1.62 -17.99
N ARG A 288 0.95 1.40 -16.84
CA ARG A 288 1.31 0.37 -15.88
C ARG A 288 0.07 -0.33 -15.34
N ILE A 289 0.28 -1.56 -14.87
CA ILE A 289 -0.75 -2.43 -14.32
C ILE A 289 -0.37 -2.79 -12.88
N GLY A 290 -1.21 -2.41 -11.92
CA GLY A 290 -1.13 -2.89 -10.54
C GLY A 290 -1.41 -4.39 -10.49
N HIS A 291 -0.48 -5.17 -9.93
CA HIS A 291 -0.47 -6.63 -9.86
C HIS A 291 -0.39 -7.36 -11.21
N GLY A 292 -1.47 -7.39 -12.00
CA GLY A 292 -1.54 -8.17 -13.24
C GLY A 292 -1.36 -9.69 -13.02
N PHE A 293 -1.76 -10.21 -11.86
CA PHE A 293 -1.56 -11.61 -11.46
C PHE A 293 -2.14 -12.62 -12.47
N ALA A 294 -3.30 -12.30 -13.03
CA ALA A 294 -3.99 -13.11 -14.03
C ALA A 294 -3.38 -13.02 -15.45
N LEU A 295 -2.49 -12.06 -15.73
CA LEU A 295 -2.02 -11.80 -17.10
C LEU A 295 -1.34 -13.00 -17.77
N ALA A 296 -0.64 -13.85 -16.99
CA ALA A 296 0.00 -15.05 -17.51
C ALA A 296 -1.00 -16.05 -18.15
N ARG A 297 -2.29 -15.95 -17.81
CA ARG A 297 -3.39 -16.75 -18.37
C ARG A 297 -3.94 -16.18 -19.68
N HIS A 298 -3.52 -14.97 -20.04
CA HIS A 298 -3.94 -14.21 -21.23
C HIS A 298 -2.74 -14.00 -22.18
N PRO A 299 -2.23 -15.05 -22.84
CA PRO A 299 -0.95 -14.99 -23.56
C PRO A 299 -0.93 -13.95 -24.68
N HIS A 300 -2.05 -13.75 -25.40
CA HIS A 300 -2.12 -12.72 -26.43
C HIS A 300 -2.04 -11.30 -25.83
N VAL A 301 -2.78 -11.05 -24.75
CA VAL A 301 -2.77 -9.77 -24.04
C VAL A 301 -1.38 -9.48 -23.47
N MET A 302 -0.74 -10.50 -22.88
CA MET A 302 0.63 -10.41 -22.37
C MET A 302 1.62 -9.98 -23.46
N GLN A 303 1.55 -10.58 -24.66
CA GLN A 303 2.41 -10.20 -25.78
C GLN A 303 2.14 -8.77 -26.25
N GLN A 304 0.87 -8.34 -26.29
CA GLN A 304 0.52 -6.97 -26.65
C GLN A 304 1.00 -5.94 -25.61
N MET A 305 0.83 -6.23 -24.32
CA MET A 305 1.33 -5.38 -23.23
C MET A 305 2.86 -5.25 -23.30
N LYS A 306 3.57 -6.36 -23.47
CA LYS A 306 5.02 -6.37 -23.68
C LYS A 306 5.43 -5.51 -24.88
N ALA A 307 4.79 -5.71 -26.04
CA ALA A 307 5.11 -4.96 -27.26
C ALA A 307 4.88 -3.45 -27.11
N ARG A 308 3.93 -3.04 -26.27
CA ARG A 308 3.62 -1.64 -25.96
C ARG A 308 4.43 -1.07 -24.78
N GLY A 309 5.30 -1.87 -24.17
CA GLY A 309 6.10 -1.46 -23.02
C GLY A 309 5.29 -1.22 -21.74
N VAL A 310 4.13 -1.88 -21.59
CA VAL A 310 3.33 -1.82 -20.36
C VAL A 310 4.05 -2.58 -19.25
N CYS A 311 4.22 -1.93 -18.09
CA CYS A 311 4.92 -2.50 -16.95
C CYS A 311 3.95 -3.00 -15.88
N LEU A 312 4.22 -4.16 -15.30
CA LEU A 312 3.45 -4.73 -14.20
C LEU A 312 4.09 -4.44 -12.84
N GLU A 313 3.28 -4.07 -11.86
CA GLU A 313 3.72 -3.76 -10.51
C GLU A 313 3.46 -4.97 -9.60
N LEU A 314 4.49 -5.80 -9.42
CA LEU A 314 4.40 -7.05 -8.67
C LEU A 314 4.41 -6.76 -7.16
N CYS A 315 3.52 -7.44 -6.42
CA CYS A 315 3.37 -7.31 -4.96
C CYS A 315 3.32 -8.70 -4.32
N PRO A 316 4.43 -9.47 -4.31
CA PRO A 316 4.41 -10.89 -4.00
C PRO A 316 3.94 -11.21 -2.57
N ILE A 317 4.30 -10.39 -1.57
CA ILE A 317 3.82 -10.59 -0.20
C ILE A 317 2.32 -10.33 -0.12
N SER A 318 1.82 -9.26 -0.75
CA SER A 318 0.39 -8.95 -0.85
C SER A 318 -0.38 -10.13 -1.47
N ASN A 319 0.09 -10.62 -2.62
CA ASN A 319 -0.55 -11.72 -3.32
C ASN A 319 -0.52 -13.03 -2.52
N GLN A 320 0.50 -13.27 -1.70
CA GLN A 320 0.53 -14.41 -0.80
C GLN A 320 -0.47 -14.26 0.36
N VAL A 321 -0.44 -13.12 1.07
CA VAL A 321 -1.32 -12.86 2.23
C VAL A 321 -2.80 -12.83 1.83
N LEU A 322 -3.10 -12.28 0.65
CA LEU A 322 -4.46 -12.21 0.10
C LEU A 322 -4.89 -13.53 -0.56
N GLY A 323 -4.07 -14.58 -0.50
CA GLY A 323 -4.46 -15.93 -0.91
C GLY A 323 -4.42 -16.20 -2.41
N LEU A 324 -3.77 -15.35 -3.22
CA LEU A 324 -3.61 -15.59 -4.66
C LEU A 324 -2.53 -16.62 -4.96
N THR A 325 -1.55 -16.79 -4.06
CA THR A 325 -0.60 -17.91 -4.15
C THR A 325 -0.28 -18.46 -2.76
N PRO A 326 -0.23 -19.80 -2.59
CA PRO A 326 0.11 -20.39 -1.30
C PRO A 326 1.61 -20.24 -0.95
N ARG A 327 2.46 -20.06 -1.97
CA ARG A 327 3.91 -19.92 -1.80
C ARG A 327 4.54 -19.15 -2.94
N VAL A 328 5.61 -18.41 -2.64
CA VAL A 328 6.26 -17.56 -3.64
C VAL A 328 6.79 -18.34 -4.85
N GLY A 329 7.31 -19.56 -4.69
CA GLY A 329 7.84 -20.35 -5.81
C GLY A 329 6.81 -20.76 -6.88
N GLY A 330 5.51 -20.65 -6.57
CA GLY A 330 4.40 -20.86 -7.51
C GLY A 330 3.78 -19.56 -8.05
N HIS A 331 4.36 -18.40 -7.75
CA HIS A 331 3.79 -17.09 -8.09
C HIS A 331 3.75 -16.87 -9.63
N ALA A 332 2.65 -16.31 -10.14
CA ALA A 332 2.42 -16.10 -11.57
C ALA A 332 3.47 -15.18 -12.24
N MET A 333 4.10 -14.30 -11.45
CA MET A 333 5.15 -13.38 -11.91
C MET A 333 6.29 -14.04 -12.67
N TYR A 334 6.66 -15.28 -12.33
CA TYR A 334 7.79 -15.93 -13.00
C TYR A 334 7.50 -16.27 -14.46
N ALA A 335 6.24 -16.52 -14.81
CA ALA A 335 5.84 -16.67 -16.21
C ALA A 335 5.97 -15.35 -16.97
N LEU A 336 5.66 -14.22 -16.32
CA LEU A 336 5.82 -12.88 -16.89
C LEU A 336 7.29 -12.54 -17.14
N LEU A 337 8.15 -12.76 -16.14
CA LEU A 337 9.58 -12.52 -16.22
C LEU A 337 10.25 -13.40 -17.29
N ALA A 338 9.90 -14.69 -17.35
CA ALA A 338 10.39 -15.60 -18.38
C ALA A 338 9.99 -15.20 -19.81
N ASN A 339 8.88 -14.45 -19.96
CA ASN A 339 8.44 -13.89 -21.23
C ASN A 339 8.98 -12.49 -21.51
N ASN A 340 9.90 -11.97 -20.68
CA ASN A 340 10.46 -10.62 -20.76
C ASN A 340 9.38 -9.53 -20.75
N VAL A 341 8.35 -9.71 -19.92
CA VAL A 341 7.40 -8.65 -19.57
C VAL A 341 8.06 -7.75 -18.54
N HIS A 342 8.01 -6.43 -18.76
CA HIS A 342 8.58 -5.47 -17.81
C HIS A 342 7.81 -5.50 -16.50
N CYS A 343 8.54 -5.63 -15.40
CA CYS A 343 7.96 -5.71 -14.06
C CYS A 343 8.74 -4.84 -13.06
N THR A 344 8.04 -4.26 -12.09
CA THR A 344 8.63 -3.70 -10.87
C THR A 344 8.22 -4.54 -9.67
N VAL A 345 8.98 -4.45 -8.57
CA VAL A 345 8.63 -5.09 -7.29
C VAL A 345 8.20 -3.98 -6.33
N ASN A 346 7.12 -4.20 -5.59
CA ASN A 346 6.46 -3.22 -4.75
C ASN A 346 5.93 -3.90 -3.47
N SER A 347 5.81 -3.14 -2.39
CA SER A 347 5.35 -3.67 -1.09
C SER A 347 3.85 -3.49 -0.83
N ASP A 348 3.15 -2.80 -1.73
CA ASP A 348 1.71 -2.53 -1.64
C ASP A 348 1.32 -1.94 -0.26
N ASN A 349 0.66 -2.71 0.61
CA ASN A 349 0.32 -2.33 1.97
C ASN A 349 1.20 -2.99 3.03
N GLY A 350 2.51 -2.75 2.97
CA GLY A 350 3.51 -3.35 3.85
C GLY A 350 3.17 -3.35 5.35
N THR A 351 2.54 -2.28 5.86
CA THR A 351 2.05 -2.17 7.24
C THR A 351 1.05 -3.26 7.62
N LEU A 352 0.12 -3.61 6.73
CA LEU A 352 -0.93 -4.59 6.99
C LEU A 352 -0.41 -6.02 6.83
N PHE A 353 0.53 -6.24 5.92
CA PHE A 353 1.11 -7.55 5.61
C PHE A 353 2.25 -7.96 6.55
N ARG A 354 2.39 -7.28 7.70
CA ARG A 354 3.20 -7.76 8.81
C ARG A 354 2.57 -9.04 9.38
N TYR A 355 3.40 -10.06 9.59
CA TYR A 355 3.01 -11.26 10.33
C TYR A 355 3.27 -11.06 11.82
N VAL A 356 2.30 -11.45 12.66
CA VAL A 356 2.50 -11.62 14.10
C VAL A 356 2.33 -13.09 14.43
N ASN A 357 3.38 -13.71 14.95
CA ASN A 357 3.31 -15.11 15.35
C ASN A 357 2.55 -15.23 16.67
N ARG A 358 1.31 -15.73 16.62
CA ARG A 358 0.46 -15.90 17.81
C ARG A 358 1.04 -16.87 18.84
N ARG A 359 1.95 -17.78 18.45
CA ARG A 359 2.54 -18.78 19.37
C ARG A 359 3.65 -18.19 20.24
N CYS A 360 4.25 -17.06 19.85
CA CYS A 360 5.30 -16.39 20.63
C CYS A 360 5.06 -14.87 20.67
N PRO A 361 4.05 -14.39 21.41
CA PRO A 361 3.75 -12.96 21.48
C PRO A 361 4.96 -12.18 22.02
N GLU A 362 5.58 -12.65 23.10
CA GLU A 362 6.54 -11.90 23.92
C GLU A 362 7.83 -11.49 23.19
N THR A 363 8.18 -12.13 22.07
CA THR A 363 9.42 -11.87 21.30
C THR A 363 9.24 -10.95 20.08
N ASP A 364 8.01 -10.52 19.77
CA ASP A 364 7.66 -10.01 18.42
C ASP A 364 7.61 -8.47 18.29
N SER A 365 7.97 -7.72 19.35
CA SER A 365 7.93 -6.24 19.33
C SER A 365 8.98 -5.59 18.42
N ASN A 366 9.92 -6.37 17.88
CA ASN A 366 11.02 -5.91 17.03
C ASN A 366 10.94 -6.42 15.57
N VAL A 367 9.87 -7.11 15.17
CA VAL A 367 9.75 -7.56 13.78
C VAL A 367 9.29 -6.39 12.89
N PRO A 368 10.10 -5.98 11.90
CA PRO A 368 9.80 -4.83 11.06
C PRO A 368 8.55 -5.08 10.20
N THR A 369 7.83 -3.99 9.91
CA THR A 369 6.84 -3.90 8.84
C THR A 369 7.34 -4.57 7.55
N SER A 370 6.46 -5.17 6.75
CA SER A 370 6.88 -5.66 5.43
C SER A 370 7.38 -4.48 4.60
N THR A 371 8.68 -4.51 4.24
CA THR A 371 9.34 -3.48 3.45
C THR A 371 9.59 -3.96 2.02
N LEU A 372 10.00 -3.07 1.11
CA LEU A 372 10.32 -3.46 -0.26
C LEU A 372 11.45 -4.50 -0.31
N SER A 373 12.42 -4.42 0.60
CA SER A 373 13.47 -5.44 0.73
C SER A 373 12.92 -6.86 0.97
N HIS A 374 11.78 -6.99 1.67
CA HIS A 374 11.14 -8.29 1.91
C HIS A 374 10.50 -8.84 0.64
N ASP A 375 9.84 -7.98 -0.16
CA ASP A 375 9.30 -8.39 -1.47
C ASP A 375 10.42 -8.77 -2.45
N PHE A 376 11.53 -8.02 -2.49
CA PHE A 376 12.71 -8.40 -3.27
C PHE A 376 13.30 -9.75 -2.82
N TYR A 377 13.34 -9.99 -1.50
CA TYR A 377 13.74 -11.28 -0.96
C TYR A 377 12.81 -12.41 -1.44
N GLN A 378 11.48 -12.21 -1.39
CA GLN A 378 10.52 -13.17 -1.90
C GLN A 378 10.77 -13.51 -3.38
N VAL A 379 10.92 -12.49 -4.24
CA VAL A 379 11.21 -12.71 -5.66
C VAL A 379 12.48 -13.53 -5.87
N MET A 380 13.54 -13.27 -5.08
CA MET A 380 14.81 -14.00 -5.16
C MET A 380 14.66 -15.46 -4.78
N VAL A 381 14.08 -15.75 -3.61
CA VAL A 381 14.08 -17.11 -3.05
C VAL A 381 13.05 -18.02 -3.70
N GLY A 382 12.05 -17.47 -4.38
CA GLY A 382 11.03 -18.28 -5.05
C GLY A 382 11.52 -19.01 -6.29
N LYS A 383 12.66 -18.61 -6.89
CA LYS A 383 13.20 -19.25 -8.09
C LYS A 383 14.72 -19.31 -8.09
N ALA A 384 15.26 -20.49 -8.38
CA ALA A 384 16.72 -20.74 -8.36
C ALA A 384 17.50 -19.95 -9.43
N ASP A 385 16.84 -19.57 -10.51
CA ASP A 385 17.38 -18.79 -11.63
C ASP A 385 17.20 -17.26 -11.45
N MET A 386 16.61 -16.80 -10.34
CA MET A 386 16.62 -15.37 -9.98
C MET A 386 17.93 -15.00 -9.31
N ASP A 387 18.84 -14.45 -10.10
CA ASP A 387 20.15 -13.98 -9.64
C ASP A 387 20.21 -12.45 -9.43
N LEU A 388 21.42 -11.95 -9.16
CA LEU A 388 21.66 -10.53 -8.97
C LEU A 388 21.40 -9.70 -10.25
N TYR A 389 21.52 -10.30 -11.43
CA TYR A 389 21.16 -9.63 -12.68
C TYR A 389 19.65 -9.40 -12.75
N GLY A 390 18.84 -10.40 -12.39
CA GLY A 390 17.39 -10.26 -12.30
C GLY A 390 16.97 -9.14 -11.34
N TRP A 391 17.58 -9.06 -10.15
CA TRP A 391 17.35 -7.95 -9.20
C TRP A 391 17.67 -6.59 -9.80
N LYS A 392 18.83 -6.49 -10.45
CA LYS A 392 19.25 -5.27 -11.12
C LYS A 392 18.26 -4.86 -12.19
N GLN A 393 17.76 -5.82 -12.99
CA GLN A 393 16.81 -5.54 -14.05
C GLN A 393 15.48 -5.01 -13.50
N LEU A 394 14.94 -5.61 -12.43
CA LEU A 394 13.72 -5.14 -11.75
C LEU A 394 13.87 -3.71 -11.22
N ALA A 395 15.03 -3.38 -10.63
CA ALA A 395 15.33 -2.03 -10.16
C ALA A 395 15.56 -1.02 -11.31
N LEU A 396 16.08 -1.46 -12.46
CA LEU A 396 16.22 -0.60 -13.63
C LEU A 396 14.86 -0.33 -14.28
N TRP A 397 13.99 -1.34 -14.37
CA TRP A 397 12.63 -1.16 -14.84
C TRP A 397 11.82 -0.22 -13.94
N SER A 398 12.03 -0.23 -12.62
CA SER A 398 11.35 0.76 -11.77
C SER A 398 11.75 2.21 -12.07
N LEU A 399 13.00 2.46 -12.47
CA LEU A 399 13.43 3.78 -12.93
C LEU A 399 12.98 4.10 -14.36
N GLU A 400 12.92 3.10 -15.23
CA GLU A 400 12.48 3.26 -16.62
C GLU A 400 11.00 3.65 -16.70
N HIS A 401 10.17 3.01 -15.87
CA HIS A 401 8.71 3.14 -15.86
C HIS A 401 8.16 4.12 -14.82
N ALA A 402 9.02 4.76 -14.04
CA ALA A 402 8.65 5.85 -13.15
C ALA A 402 8.14 7.06 -13.95
N CYS A 403 7.11 7.72 -13.44
CA CYS A 403 6.53 8.96 -13.97
C CYS A 403 7.40 10.17 -13.61
N LEU A 404 8.67 10.12 -14.01
CA LEU A 404 9.67 11.17 -13.83
C LEU A 404 9.93 11.87 -15.17
N GLU A 405 10.05 13.19 -15.14
CA GLU A 405 10.24 13.99 -16.35
C GLU A 405 11.59 14.72 -16.37
N GLY A 406 12.12 14.95 -17.57
CA GLY A 406 13.25 15.85 -17.84
C GLY A 406 14.45 15.69 -16.88
N PRO A 407 14.88 16.78 -16.19
CA PRO A 407 16.03 16.75 -15.28
C PRO A 407 15.89 15.81 -14.09
N GLU A 408 14.67 15.60 -13.59
CA GLU A 408 14.38 14.72 -12.45
C GLU A 408 14.74 13.28 -12.79
N ARG A 409 14.25 12.79 -13.93
CA ARG A 409 14.59 11.46 -14.46
C ARG A 409 16.09 11.31 -14.68
N ALA A 410 16.74 12.31 -15.25
CA ALA A 410 18.19 12.29 -15.47
C ALA A 410 18.99 12.26 -14.16
N ALA A 411 18.53 12.92 -13.10
CA ALA A 411 19.13 12.83 -11.77
C ALA A 411 18.96 11.41 -11.18
N MET A 412 17.75 10.84 -11.25
CA MET A 412 17.48 9.48 -10.76
C MET A 412 18.33 8.42 -11.48
N LEU A 413 18.38 8.46 -12.81
CA LEU A 413 19.15 7.48 -13.59
C LEU A 413 20.66 7.56 -13.31
N ARG A 414 21.21 8.77 -13.11
CA ARG A 414 22.62 8.94 -12.74
C ARG A 414 22.94 8.31 -11.37
N LEU A 415 22.04 8.50 -10.40
CA LEU A 415 22.25 8.07 -9.01
C LEU A 415 21.91 6.58 -8.81
N GLY A 416 20.76 6.12 -9.30
CA GLY A 416 20.28 4.74 -9.21
C GLY A 416 20.96 3.77 -10.19
N GLY A 417 21.43 4.25 -11.34
CA GLY A 417 22.08 3.40 -12.35
C GLY A 417 23.56 3.15 -12.07
N ARG A 418 24.43 4.17 -12.24
CA ARG A 418 25.88 3.95 -12.18
C ARG A 418 26.44 3.94 -10.76
N ARG A 419 25.99 4.84 -9.87
CA ARG A 419 26.58 4.99 -8.52
C ARG A 419 26.11 3.92 -7.53
N PHE A 420 24.82 3.55 -7.55
CA PHE A 420 24.30 2.50 -6.68
C PHE A 420 24.96 1.15 -6.99
N TRP A 421 24.86 0.65 -8.22
CA TRP A 421 25.39 -0.68 -8.58
C TRP A 421 26.91 -0.78 -8.52
N SER A 422 27.66 0.27 -8.87
CA SER A 422 29.12 0.26 -8.73
C SER A 422 29.58 0.33 -7.26
N GLY A 423 28.88 1.10 -6.43
CA GLY A 423 29.15 1.19 -4.98
C GLY A 423 28.73 -0.05 -4.21
N TRP A 424 27.61 -0.68 -4.59
CA TRP A 424 27.11 -1.92 -3.97
C TRP A 424 28.05 -3.09 -4.23
N TRP A 425 28.60 -3.20 -5.46
CA TRP A 425 29.59 -4.21 -5.82
C TRP A 425 30.91 -4.05 -5.06
N THR A 426 31.41 -2.81 -4.92
CA THR A 426 32.66 -2.56 -4.18
C THR A 426 32.50 -2.75 -2.67
N GLY A 427 31.35 -2.38 -2.09
CA GLY A 427 31.04 -2.61 -0.67
C GLY A 427 30.85 -4.08 -0.28
N THR A 428 30.20 -4.88 -1.13
CA THR A 428 30.02 -6.33 -0.89
C THR A 428 31.32 -7.12 -1.12
N ALA A 429 32.11 -6.75 -2.14
CA ALA A 429 33.43 -7.35 -2.38
C ALA A 429 34.42 -7.07 -1.22
N THR A 430 34.40 -5.86 -0.66
CA THR A 430 35.25 -5.50 0.50
C THR A 430 34.80 -6.16 1.80
N ALA A 431 33.49 -6.39 2.00
CA ALA A 431 32.97 -7.17 3.13
C ALA A 431 33.39 -8.66 3.08
N ARG A 432 33.43 -9.27 1.87
CA ARG A 432 33.99 -10.61 1.66
C ARG A 432 35.51 -10.66 1.89
N ALA A 433 36.25 -9.62 1.50
CA ALA A 433 37.69 -9.56 1.72
C ALA A 433 38.04 -9.55 3.24
N ARG A 434 37.30 -8.77 4.05
CA ARG A 434 37.51 -8.68 5.52
C ARG A 434 37.15 -9.95 6.30
N THR A 435 36.17 -10.72 5.82
CA THR A 435 35.80 -12.01 6.42
C THR A 435 36.74 -13.15 6.02
N SER A 436 37.40 -13.04 4.85
CA SER A 436 38.43 -13.99 4.42
C SER A 436 39.80 -13.76 5.06
N SER A 437 40.14 -12.52 5.43
CA SER A 437 41.43 -12.20 6.08
C SER A 437 41.45 -12.59 7.56
N THR A 438 40.29 -12.65 8.22
CA THR A 438 40.16 -13.08 9.63
C THR A 438 40.21 -14.60 9.83
N ARG A 439 40.05 -15.40 8.77
CA ARG A 439 40.22 -16.87 8.83
C ARG A 439 41.65 -17.35 8.52
N LYS A 440 42.56 -16.49 8.08
CA LYS A 440 43.95 -16.85 7.76
C LYS A 440 44.98 -16.54 8.85
N THR A 441 44.57 -15.96 9.98
CA THR A 441 45.49 -15.57 11.08
C THR A 441 45.30 -16.38 12.37
N SER A 442 44.54 -17.48 12.35
CA SER A 442 44.36 -18.37 13.52
C SER A 442 44.89 -19.80 13.29
N GLY A 443 45.82 -19.98 12.35
CA GLY A 443 46.47 -21.25 12.09
C GLY A 443 47.93 -21.07 11.74
N ALA A 444 48.75 -20.77 12.74
CA ALA A 444 50.18 -21.02 12.78
C ALA A 444 50.61 -21.08 14.24
#